data_AF-A0A932T595-F1
#
_entry.id   AF-A0A932T595-F1
#
_cell.length_a   1.000
_cell.length_b   1.000
_cell.length_c   1.000
_cell.angle_alpha   90.00
_cell.angle_beta   90.00
_cell.angle_gamma   90.00
#
_symmetry.space_group_name_H-M   'P 1'
#
loop_
_entity.id
_entity.type
_entity.pdbx_description
1 polymer ?
#
loop_
_entity_poly.entity_id
_entity_poly.type
_entity_poly.pdbx_seq_one_letter_code
_entity_poly.pdbx_strand_id
1 'polypeptide(L)'
;MLNEIYSEAKVAMEKSIESLKRDYQTLRTGKVNPAILDNVTVDYYGSKTGLAQIAQILTPDATTIKITPWEKNQIGAIEKAIKIANIGVN
;
A
#
# COMPACT_ATOMS: atom_id res chain seq x y z
N MET A 1 40.78 9.26 1.50
CA MET A 1 40.74 8.61 2.82
C MET A 1 39.73 9.23 3.79
N LEU A 2 39.96 10.39 4.43
CA LEU A 2 39.01 10.91 5.44
C LEU A 2 37.61 11.25 4.84
N ASN A 3 37.59 11.89 3.67
CA ASN A 3 36.35 12.23 2.97
C ASN A 3 35.58 11.01 2.43
N GLU A 4 36.28 9.93 2.07
CA GLU A 4 35.64 8.67 1.66
C GLU A 4 34.95 7.99 2.83
N ILE A 5 35.62 7.92 3.99
CA ILE A 5 35.03 7.38 5.23
C ILE A 5 33.79 8.20 5.62
N TYR A 6 33.85 9.53 5.49
CA TYR A 6 32.71 10.41 5.77
C TYR A 6 31.54 10.18 4.80
N SER A 7 31.84 9.98 3.51
CA SER A 7 30.85 9.68 2.48
C SER A 7 30.19 8.33 2.72
N GLU A 8 30.98 7.30 3.03
CA GLU A 8 30.50 5.94 3.28
C GLU A 8 29.61 5.88 4.54
N ALA A 9 30.03 6.56 5.62
CA ALA A 9 29.23 6.70 6.83
C ALA A 9 27.89 7.42 6.55
N LYS A 10 27.90 8.48 5.72
CA LYS A 10 26.68 9.21 5.35
C LYS A 10 25.71 8.31 4.56
N VAL A 11 26.21 7.53 3.61
CA VAL A 11 25.39 6.59 2.82
C VAL A 11 24.77 5.51 3.73
N ALA A 12 25.53 4.98 4.69
CA ALA A 12 25.02 4.01 5.64
C ALA A 12 23.92 4.60 6.57
N MET A 13 24.08 5.85 7.00
CA MET A 13 23.08 6.56 7.79
C MET A 13 21.79 6.82 6.98
N GLU A 14 21.91 7.29 5.74
CA GLU A 14 20.76 7.51 4.85
C GLU A 14 20.00 6.20 4.59
N LYS A 15 20.71 5.10 4.33
CA LYS A 15 20.10 3.77 4.14
C LYS A 15 19.36 3.27 5.38
N SER A 16 19.89 3.56 6.57
CA SER A 16 19.24 3.21 7.84
C SER A 16 17.94 4.00 8.04
N ILE A 17 17.93 5.29 7.69
CA ILE A 17 16.72 6.13 7.71
C ILE A 17 15.70 5.62 6.69
N GLU A 18 16.15 5.18 5.52
CA GLU A 18 15.28 4.66 4.47
C GLU A 18 14.60 3.33 4.88
N SER A 19 15.37 2.43 5.51
CA SER A 19 14.82 1.19 6.09
C SER A 19 13.78 1.51 7.17
N LEU A 20 14.10 2.45 8.06
CA LEU A 20 13.20 2.87 9.13
C LEU A 20 11.89 3.46 8.55
N LYS A 21 11.97 4.30 7.51
CA LYS A 21 10.78 4.82 6.83
C LYS A 21 9.93 3.71 6.22
N ARG A 22 10.55 2.68 5.63
CA ARG A 22 9.84 1.54 5.05
C ARG A 22 9.10 0.74 6.12
N ASP A 23 9.73 0.55 7.29
CA ASP A 23 9.09 -0.11 8.43
C ASP A 23 7.96 0.73 9.04
N TYR A 24 8.09 2.05 9.07
CA TYR A 24 6.98 2.94 9.50
C TYR A 24 5.82 2.98 8.50
N GLN A 25 6.05 2.75 7.21
CA GLN A 25 4.97 2.67 6.22
C GLN A 25 4.11 1.41 6.41
N THR A 26 4.70 0.31 6.88
CA THR A 26 3.97 -0.92 7.20
C THR A 26 3.33 -0.89 8.58
N LEU A 27 3.81 0.00 9.47
CA LEU A 27 3.20 0.21 10.78
C LEU A 27 1.87 0.96 10.67
N ARG A 28 0.80 0.29 11.06
CA ARG A 28 -0.56 0.83 11.11
C ARG A 28 -0.65 1.98 12.13
N THR A 29 -0.43 3.19 11.68
CA THR A 29 -0.84 4.40 12.41
C THR A 29 -2.36 4.56 12.25
N GLY A 30 -3.04 5.21 13.20
CA GLY A 30 -4.50 5.39 13.14
C GLY A 30 -5.02 6.16 11.91
N LYS A 31 -4.13 6.66 11.04
CA LYS A 31 -4.43 7.10 9.67
C LYS A 31 -4.23 5.94 8.70
N VAL A 32 -5.31 5.51 8.09
CA VAL A 32 -5.28 4.47 7.07
C VAL A 32 -4.53 5.00 5.85
N ASN A 33 -3.43 4.34 5.48
CA ASN A 33 -2.66 4.65 4.29
C ASN A 33 -3.22 3.84 3.10
N PRO A 34 -3.56 4.48 1.96
CA PRO A 34 -3.95 3.78 0.74
C PRO A 34 -2.95 2.72 0.28
N ALA A 35 -1.66 2.87 0.61
CA ALA A 35 -0.61 1.90 0.28
C ALA A 35 -0.85 0.48 0.84
N ILE A 36 -1.72 0.34 1.85
CA ILE A 36 -2.12 -0.98 2.38
C ILE A 36 -2.90 -1.78 1.31
N LEU A 37 -3.60 -1.11 0.40
CA LEU A 37 -4.35 -1.73 -0.69
C LEU A 37 -3.48 -2.10 -1.90
N ASP A 38 -2.22 -1.64 -1.96
CA ASP A 38 -1.32 -1.91 -3.11
C ASP A 38 -0.95 -3.41 -3.21
N ASN A 39 -0.98 -4.13 -2.09
CA ASN A 39 -0.75 -5.58 -2.07
C ASN A 39 -2.00 -6.40 -2.44
N VAL A 40 -3.16 -5.77 -2.64
CA VAL A 40 -4.40 -6.47 -2.95
C VAL A 40 -4.50 -6.71 -4.46
N THR A 41 -4.48 -7.98 -4.84
CA THR A 41 -4.71 -8.42 -6.21
C THR A 41 -6.12 -8.97 -6.35
N VAL A 42 -6.80 -8.58 -7.43
CA VAL A 42 -8.16 -9.01 -7.77
C VAL A 42 -8.10 -9.75 -9.09
N ASP A 43 -8.89 -10.82 -9.20
CA ASP A 43 -9.00 -11.57 -10.44
C ASP A 43 -9.93 -10.81 -11.40
N TYR A 44 -9.34 -10.21 -12.43
CA TYR A 44 -10.02 -9.46 -13.46
C TYR A 44 -10.04 -10.29 -14.74
N TYR A 45 -11.18 -10.94 -15.01
CA TYR A 45 -11.40 -11.80 -16.18
C TYR A 45 -10.30 -12.88 -16.36
N GLY A 46 -9.83 -13.50 -15.28
CA GLY A 46 -8.84 -14.58 -15.31
C GLY A 46 -7.37 -14.11 -15.20
N SER A 47 -7.14 -12.80 -15.08
CA SER A 47 -5.82 -12.22 -14.84
C SER A 47 -5.76 -11.53 -13.48
N LYS A 48 -4.71 -11.80 -12.70
CA LYS A 48 -4.47 -11.13 -11.42
C LYS A 48 -4.03 -9.69 -11.67
N THR A 49 -4.92 -8.74 -11.37
CA THR A 49 -4.68 -7.31 -11.55
C THR A 49 -4.67 -6.62 -10.20
N GLY A 50 -3.79 -5.64 -10.01
CA GLY A 50 -3.76 -4.86 -8.77
C GLY A 50 -5.03 -4.04 -8.59
N LEU A 51 -5.54 -3.96 -7.35
CA LEU A 51 -6.77 -3.22 -7.03
C LEU A 51 -6.71 -1.74 -7.48
N ALA A 52 -5.53 -1.12 -7.40
CA ALA A 52 -5.30 0.26 -7.83
C ALA A 52 -5.54 0.50 -9.34
N GLN A 53 -5.51 -0.55 -10.17
CA GLN A 53 -5.74 -0.43 -11.61
C GLN A 53 -7.22 -0.57 -11.99
N ILE A 54 -8.02 -1.26 -11.16
CA ILE A 54 -9.44 -1.54 -11.43
C ILE A 54 -10.40 -0.62 -10.67
N ALA A 55 -9.88 0.18 -9.73
CA ALA A 55 -10.68 1.09 -8.93
C ALA A 55 -9.90 2.35 -8.53
N GLN A 56 -10.63 3.46 -8.39
CA GLN A 56 -10.11 4.67 -7.78
C GLN A 56 -10.16 4.53 -6.25
N ILE A 57 -8.99 4.69 -5.61
CA ILE A 57 -8.85 4.65 -4.15
C ILE A 57 -8.76 6.09 -3.63
N LEU A 58 -9.71 6.47 -2.79
CA LEU A 58 -9.77 7.77 -2.14
C LEU A 58 -9.81 7.56 -0.62
N THR A 59 -9.11 8.41 0.12
CA THR A 59 -9.13 8.42 1.60
C THR A 59 -9.84 9.70 2.05
N PRO A 60 -11.19 9.71 2.11
CA PRO A 60 -11.94 10.88 2.55
C PRO A 60 -11.73 11.19 4.03
N ASP A 61 -11.41 10.19 4.85
CA ASP A 61 -11.17 10.35 6.29
C ASP A 61 -10.05 9.41 6.78
N ALA A 62 -9.49 9.69 7.95
CA ALA A 62 -8.38 8.96 8.54
C ALA A 62 -8.69 7.46 8.80
N THR A 63 -9.96 7.09 8.92
CA THR A 63 -10.39 5.71 9.22
C THR A 63 -11.12 5.02 8.08
N THR A 64 -11.42 5.72 6.98
CA THR A 64 -12.29 5.20 5.92
C THR A 64 -11.63 5.35 4.55
N ILE A 65 -11.53 4.25 3.81
CA ILE A 65 -11.12 4.25 2.41
C ILE A 65 -12.36 4.07 1.53
N LYS A 66 -12.56 5.00 0.60
CA LYS A 66 -13.58 4.88 -0.44
C LYS A 66 -12.95 4.31 -1.70
N ILE A 67 -13.43 3.14 -2.12
CA ILE A 67 -12.99 2.47 -3.34
C ILE A 67 -14.12 2.59 -4.37
N THR A 68 -13.84 3.26 -5.49
CA THR A 68 -14.81 3.44 -6.58
C THR A 68 -14.34 2.63 -7.79
N PRO A 69 -14.93 1.45 -8.05
CA PRO A 69 -14.55 0.64 -9.20
C PRO A 69 -14.95 1.28 -10.51
N TRP A 70 -14.16 1.05 -11.56
CA TRP A 70 -14.49 1.51 -12.92
C TRP A 70 -15.67 0.74 -13.51
N GLU A 71 -15.80 -0.54 -13.15
CA GLU A 71 -16.89 -1.42 -13.58
C GLU A 71 -17.71 -1.93 -12.38
N LYS A 72 -19.03 -1.76 -12.43
CA LYS A 72 -19.94 -2.23 -11.36
C LYS A 72 -19.95 -3.75 -11.20
N ASN A 73 -19.71 -4.50 -12.27
CA ASN A 73 -19.71 -5.97 -12.26
C ASN A 73 -18.57 -6.56 -11.41
N GLN A 74 -17.52 -5.78 -11.14
CA GLN A 74 -16.35 -6.22 -10.38
C GLN A 74 -16.46 -5.99 -8.86
N ILE A 75 -17.57 -5.39 -8.38
CA ILE A 75 -17.76 -5.10 -6.96
C ILE A 75 -17.63 -6.37 -6.10
N GLY A 76 -18.25 -7.48 -6.52
CA GLY A 76 -18.20 -8.74 -5.76
C GLY A 76 -16.81 -9.37 -5.72
N ALA A 77 -16.04 -9.27 -6.82
CA ALA A 77 -14.67 -9.76 -6.89
C ALA A 77 -13.73 -8.93 -6.00
N ILE A 78 -13.90 -7.60 -6.00
CA ILE A 78 -13.14 -6.67 -5.17
C ILE A 78 -13.42 -6.88 -3.69
N GLU A 79 -14.70 -7.03 -3.29
CA GLU A 79 -15.07 -7.28 -1.89
C GLU A 79 -14.44 -8.57 -1.38
N LYS A 80 -14.47 -9.64 -2.20
CA LYS A 80 -13.85 -10.92 -1.86
C LYS A 80 -12.34 -10.81 -1.74
N ALA A 81 -11.68 -10.10 -2.66
CA ALA A 81 -10.23 -9.88 -2.60
C ALA A 81 -9.79 -9.09 -1.37
N ILE A 82 -10.57 -8.07 -0.97
CA ILE A 82 -10.31 -7.28 0.25
C ILE A 82 -10.46 -8.14 1.52
N LYS A 83 -11.49 -9.00 1.59
CA LYS A 83 -11.67 -9.94 2.71
C LYS A 83 -10.52 -10.95 2.78
N ILE A 84 -10.08 -11.49 1.64
CA ILE A 84 -8.97 -12.45 1.57
C ILE A 84 -7.64 -11.78 1.96
N ALA A 85 -7.42 -10.52 1.57
CA ALA A 85 -6.23 -9.77 1.93
C ALA A 85 -6.10 -9.52 3.45
N ASN A 86 -7.16 -9.79 4.23
CA ASN A 86 -7.19 -9.73 5.68
C ASN A 86 -6.53 -8.46 6.25
N ILE A 87 -6.82 -7.32 5.62
CA ILE A 87 -6.30 -6.00 5.99
C ILE A 87 -6.98 -5.40 7.24
N GLY A 88 -7.83 -6.18 7.93
CA GLY A 88 -8.47 -5.78 9.18
C GLY A 88 -9.51 -4.66 9.03
N VAL A 89 -10.12 -4.55 7.84
CA VAL A 89 -11.15 -3.56 7.51
C VAL A 89 -12.50 -4.26 7.43
N ASN A 90 -13.49 -3.78 8.19
CA ASN A 90 -14.91 -4.15 8.09
C ASN A 90 -15.70 -2.97 7.54
#